data_AF-A0A0W0XKX3-F1
#
_entry.id   AF-A0A0W0XKX3-F1
#
_cell.length_a   1.000
_cell.length_b   1.000
_cell.length_c   1.000
_cell.angle_alpha   90.00
_cell.angle_beta   90.00
_cell.angle_gamma   90.00
#
_symmetry.space_group_name_H-M   'P 1'
#
loop_
_entity.id
_entity.type
_entity.pdbx_description
1 polymer ?
#
loop_
_entity_poly.entity_id
_entity_poly.type
_entity_poly.pdbx_seq_one_letter_code
_entity_poly.pdbx_strand_id
1 'polypeptide(L)'
;MPKAKSDKQIFCLETKLTALILKNPQTLPAVEKMSRTIADLLTRPVNREFIMTNDILTNQGINDLFSDTYFGTLGPALDYCPLQSDIMALIIDDLTTFPITNLPRIMHLHQFFSEKIFDFLPDRHVKHIVEKIENKHLSVSQRVAKKLSARPQDIDVCKKAIYKQIFQENFLIPRTRIKVNNQGKISRTTGIADPISCPTDFEVQEHANILGVFIPPPDSAWAEEISRLNQPFLAGPSGSTADSLLQALLIGNFNKEELKQYITAILGFIGGGGFHTAHEIMSVAKIAGIEYQPGFYNHFLAEDFLNLEAVQDLIKEYPQFFSRTLSRSDSSVCSKYGFFSLAKEKVCQLGEKLLEKSLDVAADLTADCDSYFPKQYPNYWSAAPNQPVALIPNTTTNASCTLALPGASALLALP
;
A
#
# COMPACT_ATOMS: atom_id res chain seq x y z
N MET A 1 0.43 1.51 25.43
CA MET A 1 0.95 2.77 26.01
C MET A 1 2.30 3.06 25.37
N PRO A 2 2.57 4.29 24.91
CA PRO A 2 3.84 4.64 24.27
C PRO A 2 5.00 4.41 25.25
N LYS A 3 6.08 3.75 24.82
CA LYS A 3 7.17 3.26 25.68
C LYS A 3 8.18 4.35 26.07
N ALA A 4 8.12 5.56 25.51
CA ALA A 4 8.98 6.68 25.89
C ALA A 4 8.41 8.03 25.40
N LYS A 5 9.00 9.15 25.87
CA LYS A 5 8.72 10.50 25.34
C LYS A 5 8.87 10.60 23.81
N SER A 6 9.71 9.74 23.21
CA SER A 6 9.95 9.68 21.75
C SER A 6 8.72 9.24 20.97
N ASP A 7 7.98 8.23 21.44
CA ASP A 7 6.84 7.66 20.70
C ASP A 7 5.72 8.70 20.56
N LYS A 8 5.48 9.49 21.62
CA LYS A 8 4.51 10.59 21.56
C LYS A 8 4.89 11.62 20.50
N GLN A 9 6.18 11.96 20.40
CA GLN A 9 6.65 12.90 19.37
C GLN A 9 6.51 12.34 17.97
N ILE A 10 6.82 11.04 17.77
CA ILE A 10 6.66 10.37 16.48
C ILE A 10 5.17 10.33 16.09
N PHE A 11 4.27 9.97 17.01
CA PHE A 11 2.83 9.99 16.72
C PHE A 11 2.31 11.40 16.42
N CYS A 12 2.71 12.43 17.18
CA CYS A 12 2.34 13.80 16.84
C CYS A 12 2.83 14.18 15.44
N LEU A 13 4.08 13.85 15.10
CA LEU A 13 4.66 14.12 13.79
C LEU A 13 3.86 13.41 12.69
N GLU A 14 3.65 12.10 12.81
CA GLU A 14 2.94 11.30 11.79
C GLU A 14 1.48 11.76 11.62
N THR A 15 0.77 12.10 12.69
CA THR A 15 -0.58 12.66 12.62
C THR A 15 -0.58 14.01 11.89
N LYS A 16 0.32 14.94 12.22
CA LYS A 16 0.42 16.23 11.53
C LYS A 16 0.83 16.07 10.06
N LEU A 17 1.79 15.18 9.80
CA LEU A 17 2.29 14.90 8.46
C LEU A 17 1.20 14.31 7.57
N THR A 18 0.46 13.31 8.06
CA THR A 18 -0.65 12.70 7.31
C THR A 18 -1.78 13.71 7.08
N ALA A 19 -2.11 14.57 8.05
CA ALA A 19 -3.04 15.68 7.82
C ALA A 19 -2.59 16.59 6.67
N LEU A 20 -1.30 16.95 6.60
CA LEU A 20 -0.77 17.76 5.50
C LEU A 20 -0.84 17.03 4.15
N ILE A 21 -0.56 15.73 4.11
CA ILE A 21 -0.68 14.90 2.90
C ILE A 21 -2.13 14.92 2.39
N LEU A 22 -3.08 14.67 3.28
CA LEU A 22 -4.52 14.63 2.95
C LEU A 22 -5.08 15.99 2.51
N LYS A 23 -4.52 17.09 3.03
CA LYS A 23 -4.84 18.46 2.61
C LYS A 23 -4.26 18.85 1.25
N ASN A 24 -3.19 18.19 0.81
CA ASN A 24 -2.44 18.59 -0.37
C ASN A 24 -2.27 17.46 -1.41
N PRO A 25 -3.36 16.77 -1.81
CA PRO A 25 -3.28 15.65 -2.76
C PRO A 25 -2.74 16.06 -4.14
N GLN A 26 -2.86 17.33 -4.51
CA GLN A 26 -2.31 17.88 -5.76
C GLN A 26 -0.78 17.76 -5.88
N THR A 27 -0.08 17.57 -4.76
CA THR A 27 1.39 17.34 -4.76
C THR A 27 1.77 15.90 -5.14
N LEU A 28 0.79 15.04 -5.40
CA LEU A 28 0.98 13.61 -5.62
C LEU A 28 0.42 13.15 -6.99
N PRO A 29 0.88 13.71 -8.12
CA PRO A 29 0.33 13.40 -9.45
C PRO A 29 0.46 11.91 -9.85
N ALA A 30 1.36 11.14 -9.23
CA ALA A 30 1.40 9.68 -9.39
C ALA A 30 0.07 8.98 -9.01
N VAL A 31 -0.69 9.54 -8.06
CA VAL A 31 -2.01 9.00 -7.69
C VAL A 31 -2.97 9.13 -8.86
N GLU A 32 -3.06 10.31 -9.48
CA GLU A 32 -3.86 10.54 -10.68
C GLU A 32 -3.44 9.63 -11.84
N LYS A 33 -2.13 9.47 -12.06
CA LYS A 33 -1.61 8.55 -13.08
C LYS A 33 -2.05 7.10 -12.82
N MET A 34 -2.02 6.63 -11.57
CA MET A 34 -2.55 5.32 -11.20
C MET A 34 -4.06 5.25 -11.45
N SER A 35 -4.83 6.25 -11.00
CA SER A 35 -6.29 6.25 -11.15
C SER A 35 -6.71 6.17 -12.62
N ARG A 36 -6.05 6.95 -13.49
CA ARG A 36 -6.25 6.88 -14.95
C ARG A 36 -5.90 5.52 -15.53
N THR A 37 -4.83 4.89 -15.05
CA THR A 37 -4.42 3.55 -15.51
C THR A 37 -5.43 2.48 -15.10
N ILE A 38 -5.94 2.55 -13.87
CA ILE A 38 -6.98 1.64 -13.39
C ILE A 38 -8.27 1.87 -14.19
N ALA A 39 -8.69 3.12 -14.39
CA ALA A 39 -9.87 3.44 -15.19
C ALA A 39 -9.75 2.94 -16.64
N ASP A 40 -8.58 3.06 -17.28
CA ASP A 40 -8.32 2.47 -18.60
C ASP A 40 -8.55 0.95 -18.58
N LEU A 41 -7.94 0.24 -17.64
CA LEU A 41 -8.12 -1.21 -17.51
C LEU A 41 -9.59 -1.60 -17.32
N LEU A 42 -10.34 -0.88 -16.49
CA LEU A 42 -11.76 -1.16 -16.22
C LEU A 42 -12.67 -0.85 -17.42
N THR A 43 -12.30 0.10 -18.27
CA THR A 43 -13.14 0.58 -19.38
C THR A 43 -12.84 -0.11 -20.72
N ARG A 44 -11.74 -0.86 -20.83
CA ARG A 44 -11.43 -1.66 -22.02
C ARG A 44 -12.58 -2.58 -22.39
N PRO A 45 -12.94 -2.70 -23.69
CA PRO A 45 -14.12 -3.49 -24.09
C PRO A 45 -14.16 -4.91 -23.52
N VAL A 46 -13.05 -5.65 -23.61
CA VAL A 46 -12.96 -7.04 -23.11
C VAL A 46 -13.12 -7.13 -21.59
N ASN A 47 -12.52 -6.21 -20.85
CA ASN A 47 -12.61 -6.20 -19.38
C ASN A 47 -13.98 -5.73 -18.92
N ARG A 48 -14.52 -4.68 -19.55
CA ARG A 48 -15.86 -4.16 -19.26
C ARG A 48 -16.92 -5.23 -19.51
N GLU A 49 -16.84 -5.93 -20.65
CA GLU A 49 -17.75 -7.04 -20.96
C GLU A 49 -17.63 -8.15 -19.92
N PHE A 50 -16.41 -8.56 -19.59
CA PHE A 50 -16.17 -9.58 -18.56
C PHE A 50 -16.73 -9.18 -17.19
N ILE A 51 -16.46 -7.95 -16.75
CA ILE A 51 -17.00 -7.42 -15.49
C ILE A 51 -18.52 -7.44 -15.53
N MET A 52 -19.17 -6.93 -16.58
CA MET A 52 -20.63 -6.87 -16.61
C MET A 52 -21.33 -8.23 -16.73
N THR A 53 -20.62 -9.27 -17.18
CA THR A 53 -21.17 -10.62 -17.38
C THR A 53 -20.85 -11.59 -16.25
N ASN A 54 -19.93 -11.23 -15.35
CA ASN A 54 -19.51 -12.07 -14.23
C ASN A 54 -19.72 -11.34 -12.90
N ASP A 55 -20.19 -12.05 -11.88
CA ASP A 55 -20.37 -11.51 -10.53
C ASP A 55 -19.02 -11.36 -9.81
N ILE A 56 -18.27 -10.31 -10.15
CA ILE A 56 -16.94 -10.02 -9.58
C ILE A 56 -17.09 -9.30 -8.23
N LEU A 57 -18.05 -8.39 -8.11
CA LEU A 57 -18.32 -7.64 -6.88
C LEU A 57 -19.21 -8.48 -5.94
N THR A 58 -18.56 -9.26 -5.08
CA THR A 58 -19.25 -9.98 -4.00
C THR A 58 -19.88 -9.01 -2.99
N ASN A 59 -20.89 -9.47 -2.24
CA ASN A 59 -21.47 -8.71 -1.11
C ASN A 59 -20.42 -8.21 -0.13
N GLN A 60 -19.38 -9.01 0.14
CA GLN A 60 -18.27 -8.58 0.98
C GLN A 60 -17.49 -7.43 0.34
N GLY A 61 -17.25 -7.48 -0.97
CA GLY A 61 -16.60 -6.38 -1.69
C GLY A 61 -17.42 -5.10 -1.65
N ILE A 62 -18.74 -5.18 -1.79
CA ILE A 62 -19.62 -4.01 -1.66
C ILE A 62 -19.57 -3.45 -0.23
N ASN A 63 -19.58 -4.31 0.79
CA ASN A 63 -19.45 -3.88 2.19
C ASN A 63 -18.07 -3.25 2.49
N ASP A 64 -17.00 -3.76 1.86
CA ASP A 64 -15.66 -3.19 1.99
C ASP A 64 -15.66 -1.74 1.46
N LEU A 65 -16.38 -1.47 0.36
CA LEU A 65 -16.53 -0.14 -0.26
C LEU A 65 -17.43 0.83 0.55
N PHE A 66 -18.49 0.31 1.16
CA PHE A 66 -19.53 1.05 1.88
C PHE A 66 -19.59 0.59 3.34
N SER A 67 -18.64 1.08 4.15
CA SER A 67 -18.57 0.81 5.58
C SER A 67 -18.59 2.12 6.36
N ASP A 68 -19.26 2.12 7.52
CA ASP A 68 -19.31 3.28 8.41
C ASP A 68 -18.01 3.47 9.21
N THR A 69 -17.08 2.51 9.13
CA THR A 69 -15.91 2.46 10.01
C THR A 69 -14.58 2.41 9.26
N TYR A 70 -14.61 2.32 7.93
CA TYR A 70 -13.39 2.24 7.13
C TYR A 70 -12.95 3.62 6.65
N PHE A 71 -11.65 3.87 6.66
CA PHE A 71 -11.10 5.15 6.23
C PHE A 71 -11.18 5.23 4.70
N GLY A 72 -11.77 6.29 4.15
CA GLY A 72 -11.88 6.47 2.69
C GLY A 72 -12.99 5.64 2.03
N THR A 73 -14.11 5.39 2.69
CA THR A 73 -15.26 4.72 2.06
C THR A 73 -15.92 5.58 0.98
N LEU A 74 -16.71 4.95 0.11
CA LEU A 74 -17.52 5.66 -0.89
C LEU A 74 -18.72 6.38 -0.25
N GLY A 75 -19.10 5.95 0.94
CA GLY A 75 -20.24 6.47 1.67
C GLY A 75 -20.60 5.60 2.87
N PRO A 76 -21.72 5.89 3.53
CA PRO A 76 -22.25 5.05 4.60
C PRO A 76 -22.66 3.67 4.06
N ALA A 77 -22.89 2.73 4.97
CA ALA A 77 -23.48 1.45 4.63
C ALA A 77 -24.79 1.63 3.85
N LEU A 78 -24.95 0.85 2.78
CA LEU A 78 -26.15 0.87 1.94
C LEU A 78 -27.24 -0.04 2.54
N ASP A 79 -28.48 0.41 2.48
CA ASP A 79 -29.69 -0.37 2.86
C ASP A 79 -30.30 -1.13 1.67
N TYR A 80 -29.68 -1.06 0.50
CA TYR A 80 -30.06 -1.77 -0.72
C TYR A 80 -28.84 -2.40 -1.41
N CYS A 81 -29.09 -3.33 -2.32
CA CYS A 81 -28.05 -3.98 -3.13
C CYS A 81 -27.91 -3.24 -4.47
N PRO A 82 -26.91 -2.36 -4.65
CA PRO A 82 -26.69 -1.68 -5.93
C PRO A 82 -26.34 -2.68 -7.04
N LEU A 83 -26.67 -2.34 -8.29
CA LEU A 83 -26.21 -3.13 -9.42
C LEU A 83 -24.70 -2.97 -9.57
N GLN A 84 -24.01 -4.05 -9.97
CA GLN A 84 -22.57 -4.01 -10.24
C GLN A 84 -22.22 -2.94 -11.28
N SER A 85 -23.08 -2.73 -12.29
CA SER A 85 -22.91 -1.67 -13.29
C SER A 85 -22.84 -0.28 -12.66
N ASP A 86 -23.66 -0.02 -11.64
CA ASP A 86 -23.76 1.28 -10.98
C ASP A 86 -22.54 1.52 -10.10
N ILE A 87 -22.11 0.49 -9.36
CA ILE A 87 -20.87 0.55 -8.56
C ILE A 87 -19.66 0.78 -9.46
N MET A 88 -19.56 0.06 -10.58
CA MET A 88 -18.44 0.23 -11.50
C MET A 88 -18.43 1.61 -12.14
N ALA A 89 -19.60 2.16 -12.49
CA ALA A 89 -19.70 3.54 -12.99
C ALA A 89 -19.20 4.54 -11.93
N LEU A 90 -19.61 4.38 -10.67
CA LEU A 90 -19.17 5.22 -9.56
C LEU A 90 -17.65 5.13 -9.32
N ILE A 91 -17.09 3.92 -9.33
CA ILE A 91 -15.63 3.71 -9.20
C ILE A 91 -14.88 4.43 -10.32
N ILE A 92 -15.34 4.29 -11.57
CA ILE A 92 -14.69 4.94 -12.72
C ILE A 92 -14.80 6.46 -12.64
N ASP A 93 -15.97 6.98 -12.23
CA ASP A 93 -16.19 8.43 -12.05
C ASP A 93 -15.23 9.01 -11.00
N ASP A 94 -15.11 8.36 -9.85
CA ASP A 94 -14.17 8.78 -8.81
C ASP A 94 -12.71 8.74 -9.28
N LEU A 95 -12.30 7.65 -9.95
CA LEU A 95 -10.94 7.48 -10.47
C LEU A 95 -10.59 8.45 -11.60
N THR A 96 -11.59 9.11 -12.20
CA THR A 96 -11.40 10.05 -13.31
C THR A 96 -11.75 11.49 -12.94
N THR A 97 -12.19 11.75 -11.71
CA THR A 97 -12.49 13.08 -11.19
C THR A 97 -11.20 13.76 -10.72
N PHE A 98 -10.84 14.86 -11.40
CA PHE A 98 -9.65 15.65 -11.09
C PHE A 98 -9.98 17.14 -10.94
N PRO A 99 -9.28 17.88 -10.07
CA PRO A 99 -8.21 17.43 -9.16
C PRO A 99 -8.73 16.49 -8.05
N ILE A 100 -7.86 15.63 -7.53
CA ILE A 100 -8.21 14.74 -6.41
C ILE A 100 -8.54 15.59 -5.19
N THR A 101 -9.76 15.49 -4.67
CA THR A 101 -10.20 16.22 -3.47
C THR A 101 -10.34 15.31 -2.24
N ASN A 102 -10.49 13.99 -2.45
CA ASN A 102 -10.63 13.00 -1.39
C ASN A 102 -9.60 11.87 -1.57
N LEU A 103 -8.37 12.13 -1.14
CA LEU A 103 -7.27 11.17 -1.27
C LEU A 103 -7.55 9.80 -0.60
N PRO A 104 -8.13 9.73 0.61
CA PRO A 104 -8.45 8.45 1.23
C PRO A 104 -9.37 7.59 0.37
N ARG A 105 -10.41 8.18 -0.22
CA ARG A 105 -11.35 7.48 -1.11
C ARG A 105 -10.65 6.91 -2.34
N ILE A 106 -9.83 7.71 -3.02
CA ILE A 106 -9.09 7.27 -4.20
C ILE A 106 -8.09 6.15 -3.87
N MET A 107 -7.35 6.28 -2.76
CA MET A 107 -6.41 5.24 -2.34
C MET A 107 -7.10 3.94 -1.91
N HIS A 108 -8.28 4.05 -1.29
CA HIS A 108 -9.10 2.88 -1.01
C HIS A 108 -9.56 2.19 -2.30
N LEU A 109 -10.01 2.95 -3.32
CA LEU A 109 -10.35 2.37 -4.63
C LEU A 109 -9.17 1.69 -5.31
N HIS A 110 -7.94 2.24 -5.18
CA HIS A 110 -6.73 1.57 -5.66
C HIS A 110 -6.50 0.22 -4.98
N GLN A 111 -6.64 0.17 -3.65
CA GLN A 111 -6.50 -1.07 -2.88
C GLN A 111 -7.60 -2.07 -3.24
N PHE A 112 -8.85 -1.61 -3.33
CA PHE A 112 -10.00 -2.43 -3.71
C PHE A 112 -9.82 -3.06 -5.09
N PHE A 113 -9.42 -2.26 -6.08
CA PHE A 113 -9.10 -2.75 -7.42
C PHE A 113 -8.02 -3.84 -7.36
N SER A 114 -6.95 -3.61 -6.60
CA SER A 114 -5.85 -4.56 -6.46
C SER A 114 -6.30 -5.91 -5.92
N GLU A 115 -7.06 -5.89 -4.83
CA GLU A 115 -7.41 -7.09 -4.07
C GLU A 115 -8.59 -7.85 -4.67
N LYS A 116 -9.54 -7.14 -5.29
CA LYS A 116 -10.85 -7.72 -5.66
C LYS A 116 -11.09 -7.81 -7.15
N ILE A 117 -10.41 -7.01 -7.99
CA ILE A 117 -10.73 -6.91 -9.42
C ILE A 117 -9.56 -7.36 -10.30
N PHE A 118 -8.34 -6.88 -10.03
CA PHE A 118 -7.23 -6.96 -10.96
C PHE A 118 -6.97 -8.37 -11.50
N ASP A 119 -6.95 -9.38 -10.63
CA ASP A 119 -6.64 -10.77 -11.02
C ASP A 119 -7.73 -11.45 -11.86
N PHE A 120 -8.94 -10.89 -11.88
CA PHE A 120 -10.04 -11.42 -12.68
C PHE A 120 -10.09 -10.85 -14.09
N LEU A 121 -9.36 -9.77 -14.37
CA LEU A 121 -9.41 -9.13 -15.69
C LEU A 121 -8.78 -10.02 -16.77
N PRO A 122 -9.47 -10.26 -17.90
CA PRO A 122 -8.90 -10.98 -19.03
C PRO A 122 -7.68 -10.28 -19.64
N ASP A 123 -7.71 -8.94 -19.73
CA ASP A 123 -6.60 -8.11 -20.21
C ASP A 123 -6.08 -7.21 -19.10
N ARG A 124 -4.99 -7.64 -18.45
CA ARG A 124 -4.32 -6.91 -17.37
C ARG A 124 -3.15 -6.06 -17.87
N HIS A 125 -2.81 -6.13 -19.15
CA HIS A 125 -1.58 -5.54 -19.66
C HIS A 125 -1.72 -4.03 -19.86
N VAL A 126 -0.80 -3.22 -19.33
CA VAL A 126 -0.78 -1.79 -19.62
C VAL A 126 0.29 -1.50 -20.67
N LYS A 127 -0.12 -0.88 -21.78
CA LYS A 127 0.82 -0.44 -22.82
C LYS A 127 1.61 0.75 -22.29
N HIS A 128 2.85 0.51 -21.90
CA HIS A 128 3.72 1.58 -21.42
C HIS A 128 4.59 2.12 -22.55
N ILE A 129 4.55 3.44 -22.75
CA ILE A 129 5.59 4.16 -23.49
C ILE A 129 6.76 4.29 -22.53
N VAL A 130 7.74 3.39 -22.64
CA VAL A 130 9.03 3.57 -21.97
C VAL A 130 9.94 4.28 -22.97
N GLU A 131 10.28 5.53 -22.67
CA GLU A 131 11.22 6.31 -23.46
C GLU A 131 12.56 5.57 -23.61
N LYS A 132 13.37 5.95 -24.60
CA LYS A 132 14.72 5.39 -24.83
C LYS A 132 15.70 5.85 -23.74
N ILE A 133 15.42 5.51 -22.49
CA ILE A 133 16.26 5.78 -21.32
C ILE A 133 17.13 4.54 -21.07
N GLU A 134 18.41 4.76 -20.76
CA GLU A 134 19.30 3.67 -20.36
C GLU A 134 18.80 2.96 -19.11
N ASN A 135 18.86 1.62 -19.08
CA ASN A 135 18.26 0.80 -18.02
C ASN A 135 18.67 1.22 -16.59
N LYS A 136 19.91 1.68 -16.39
CA LYS A 136 20.45 2.12 -15.09
C LYS A 136 19.73 3.32 -14.48
N HIS A 137 19.01 4.10 -15.30
CA HIS A 137 18.26 5.27 -14.83
C HIS A 137 16.78 4.99 -14.59
N LEU A 138 16.30 3.82 -15.03
CA LEU A 138 14.91 3.41 -14.81
C LEU A 138 14.70 3.06 -13.34
N SER A 139 13.52 3.38 -12.82
CA SER A 139 13.04 2.83 -11.55
C SER A 139 12.73 1.33 -11.68
N VAL A 140 12.44 0.66 -10.55
CA VAL A 140 11.93 -0.72 -10.55
C VAL A 140 10.63 -0.84 -11.37
N SER A 141 9.67 0.06 -11.15
CA SER A 141 8.38 0.08 -11.87
C SER A 141 8.57 0.25 -13.39
N GLN A 142 9.46 1.14 -13.83
CA GLN A 142 9.75 1.34 -15.26
C GLN A 142 10.45 0.14 -15.89
N ARG A 143 11.32 -0.57 -15.16
CA ARG A 143 11.94 -1.81 -15.65
C ARG A 143 10.90 -2.91 -15.84
N VAL A 144 9.98 -3.07 -14.88
CA VAL A 144 8.86 -4.01 -14.99
C VAL A 144 7.95 -3.64 -16.17
N ALA A 145 7.58 -2.37 -16.28
CA ALA A 145 6.79 -1.84 -17.39
C ALA A 145 7.42 -2.12 -18.76
N LYS A 146 8.73 -1.85 -18.92
CA LYS A 146 9.47 -2.12 -20.15
C LYS A 146 9.42 -3.59 -20.55
N LYS A 147 9.53 -4.48 -19.55
CA LYS A 147 9.47 -5.92 -19.77
C LYS A 147 8.06 -6.38 -20.16
N LEU A 148 7.03 -5.92 -19.44
CA LEU A 148 5.64 -6.28 -19.73
C LEU A 148 5.18 -5.73 -21.09
N SER A 149 5.66 -4.55 -21.50
CA SER A 149 5.44 -4.04 -22.86
C SER A 149 6.01 -4.95 -23.95
N ALA A 150 7.11 -5.68 -23.67
CA ALA A 150 7.72 -6.62 -24.61
C ALA A 150 7.12 -8.04 -24.52
N ARG A 151 6.69 -8.47 -23.33
CA ARG A 151 6.12 -9.80 -23.05
C ARG A 151 4.88 -9.69 -22.14
N PRO A 152 3.72 -9.24 -22.65
CA PRO A 152 2.51 -9.05 -21.85
C PRO A 152 2.05 -10.31 -21.11
N GLN A 153 2.27 -11.49 -21.69
CA GLN A 153 1.92 -12.79 -21.13
C GLN A 153 2.64 -13.13 -19.83
N ASP A 154 3.74 -12.43 -19.50
CA ASP A 154 4.54 -12.69 -18.31
C ASP A 154 3.99 -12.04 -17.04
N ILE A 155 2.83 -11.37 -17.09
CA ILE A 155 2.32 -10.58 -15.97
C ILE A 155 2.21 -11.39 -14.67
N ASP A 156 1.74 -12.63 -14.74
CA ASP A 156 1.64 -13.51 -13.56
C ASP A 156 3.01 -13.93 -13.01
N VAL A 157 3.98 -14.14 -13.90
CA VAL A 157 5.36 -14.48 -13.52
C VAL A 157 6.01 -13.27 -12.83
N CYS A 158 5.85 -12.08 -13.41
CA CYS A 158 6.32 -10.83 -12.81
C CYS A 158 5.66 -10.58 -11.46
N LYS A 159 4.32 -10.73 -11.36
CA LYS A 159 3.58 -10.59 -10.11
C LYS A 159 4.11 -11.56 -9.05
N LYS A 160 4.30 -12.84 -9.38
CA LYS A 160 4.86 -13.84 -8.45
C LYS A 160 6.26 -13.47 -7.96
N ALA A 161 7.11 -12.98 -8.86
CA ALA A 161 8.48 -12.58 -8.52
C ALA A 161 8.49 -11.37 -7.56
N ILE A 162 7.72 -10.33 -7.87
CA ILE A 162 7.60 -9.14 -7.02
C ILE A 162 6.96 -9.51 -5.68
N TYR A 163 5.90 -10.32 -5.70
CA TYR A 163 5.26 -10.82 -4.48
C TYR A 163 6.25 -11.60 -3.61
N LYS A 164 7.04 -12.52 -4.19
CA LYS A 164 8.08 -13.24 -3.45
C LYS A 164 9.08 -12.28 -2.81
N GLN A 165 9.52 -11.26 -3.53
CA GLN A 165 10.47 -10.28 -3.02
C GLN A 165 9.87 -9.50 -1.84
N ILE A 166 8.65 -9.00 -1.98
CA ILE A 166 7.97 -8.20 -0.94
C ILE A 166 7.60 -9.06 0.28
N PHE A 167 7.07 -10.27 0.06
CA PHE A 167 6.42 -11.09 1.10
C PHE A 167 7.27 -12.24 1.66
N GLN A 168 8.25 -12.79 0.93
CA GLN A 168 9.04 -13.95 1.39
C GLN A 168 10.42 -13.58 1.94
N GLU A 169 11.01 -12.48 1.49
CA GLU A 169 12.36 -12.08 1.95
C GLU A 169 12.34 -11.29 3.27
N ASN A 170 11.16 -10.89 3.75
CA ASN A 170 11.04 -10.03 4.93
C ASN A 170 9.91 -10.46 5.86
N PHE A 171 9.95 -9.89 7.07
CA PHE A 171 9.15 -10.07 8.28
C PHE A 171 7.64 -10.34 8.15
N LEU A 172 7.03 -10.37 6.97
CA LEU A 172 5.62 -10.72 6.73
C LEU A 172 5.27 -12.22 6.96
N ILE A 173 6.23 -13.01 7.44
CA ILE A 173 6.07 -14.40 7.91
C ILE A 173 5.09 -14.45 9.10
N PRO A 174 4.31 -15.53 9.29
CA PRO A 174 3.39 -15.68 10.41
C PRO A 174 4.06 -15.39 11.76
N ARG A 175 3.37 -14.56 12.58
CA ARG A 175 3.75 -14.00 13.90
C ARG A 175 4.48 -12.63 13.87
N THR A 176 3.95 -11.65 13.15
CA THR A 176 4.33 -10.23 13.32
C THR A 176 3.54 -9.50 14.40
N ARG A 177 2.37 -10.02 14.75
CA ARG A 177 1.41 -9.39 15.65
C ARG A 177 0.58 -10.41 16.41
N ILE A 178 0.18 -10.06 17.62
CA ILE A 178 -0.82 -10.76 18.43
C ILE A 178 -2.02 -9.82 18.55
N LYS A 179 -3.19 -10.30 18.15
CA LYS A 179 -4.44 -9.56 18.37
C LYS A 179 -4.82 -9.66 19.84
N VAL A 180 -4.93 -8.52 20.51
CA VAL A 180 -5.29 -8.43 21.95
C VAL A 180 -6.65 -7.81 22.19
N ASN A 181 -7.16 -7.04 21.22
CA ASN A 181 -8.51 -6.47 21.25
C ASN A 181 -9.23 -6.71 19.93
N ASN A 182 -10.56 -6.70 19.95
CA ASN A 182 -11.37 -6.94 18.75
C ASN A 182 -11.63 -5.71 17.91
N GLN A 183 -11.58 -4.53 18.52
CA GLN A 183 -11.90 -3.24 17.91
C GLN A 183 -10.88 -2.20 18.37
N GLY A 184 -10.54 -1.27 17.48
CA GLY A 184 -9.80 -0.07 17.87
C GLY A 184 -10.75 1.05 18.26
N LYS A 185 -10.28 2.30 18.17
CA LYS A 185 -11.05 3.47 18.62
C LYS A 185 -11.66 4.18 17.42
N ILE A 186 -12.92 4.59 17.57
CA ILE A 186 -13.55 5.52 16.66
C ILE A 186 -12.87 6.89 16.78
N SER A 187 -12.52 7.48 15.65
CA SER A 187 -11.78 8.74 15.54
C SER A 187 -12.36 9.60 14.41
N ARG A 188 -12.25 10.92 14.58
CA ARG A 188 -12.47 11.92 13.51
C ARG A 188 -11.20 12.69 13.16
N THR A 189 -10.07 12.25 13.72
CA THR A 189 -8.76 12.85 13.51
C THR A 189 -7.85 11.87 12.78
N THR A 190 -6.83 12.40 12.14
CA THR A 190 -5.84 11.62 11.40
C THR A 190 -4.86 10.92 12.34
N GLY A 191 -4.42 9.73 11.95
CA GLY A 191 -3.43 8.95 12.67
C GLY A 191 -3.93 8.42 14.01
N ILE A 192 -3.00 8.27 14.95
CA ILE A 192 -3.25 7.65 16.26
C ILE A 192 -2.85 8.52 17.45
N ALA A 193 -2.39 9.75 17.19
CA ALA A 193 -2.05 10.68 18.24
C ALA A 193 -3.30 11.15 18.99
N ASP A 194 -3.14 11.47 20.28
CA ASP A 194 -4.22 12.08 21.05
C ASP A 194 -4.46 13.50 20.53
N PRO A 195 -5.66 13.81 20.02
CA PRO A 195 -5.94 15.09 19.36
C PRO A 195 -5.89 16.29 20.30
N ILE A 196 -6.04 16.07 21.62
CA ILE A 196 -5.86 17.13 22.62
C ILE A 196 -4.38 17.51 22.69
N SER A 197 -3.50 16.51 22.64
CA SER A 197 -2.06 16.71 22.79
C SER A 197 -1.31 17.02 21.48
N CYS A 198 -1.85 16.60 20.34
CA CYS A 198 -1.29 16.80 19.01
C CYS A 198 -2.40 17.31 18.06
N PRO A 199 -2.94 18.52 18.27
CA PRO A 199 -4.07 19.01 17.49
C PRO A 199 -3.68 19.18 16.02
N THR A 200 -4.62 18.82 15.13
CA THR A 200 -4.58 19.10 13.70
C THR A 200 -5.79 19.92 13.32
N ASP A 201 -5.60 20.92 12.46
CA ASP A 201 -6.67 21.72 11.86
C ASP A 201 -7.30 21.00 10.64
N PHE A 202 -7.35 19.67 10.68
CA PHE A 202 -7.91 18.81 9.64
C PHE A 202 -8.76 17.73 10.28
N GLU A 203 -10.04 17.72 9.94
CA GLU A 203 -10.96 16.67 10.34
C GLU A 203 -11.16 15.71 9.18
N VAL A 204 -11.35 14.44 9.52
CA VAL A 204 -11.67 13.38 8.57
C VAL A 204 -13.00 12.75 8.93
N GLN A 205 -13.58 12.02 7.98
CA GLN A 205 -14.74 11.18 8.26
C GLN A 205 -14.45 10.24 9.44
N GLU A 206 -15.49 10.00 10.22
CA GLU A 206 -15.44 9.06 11.32
C GLU A 206 -15.00 7.67 10.82
N HIS A 207 -14.02 7.07 11.49
CA HIS A 207 -13.46 5.77 11.14
C HIS A 207 -12.92 5.07 12.39
N ALA A 208 -12.77 3.75 12.32
CA ALA A 208 -12.12 2.95 13.36
C ALA A 208 -10.62 2.85 13.07
N ASN A 209 -9.77 3.36 13.97
CA ASN A 209 -8.34 3.07 13.92
C ASN A 209 -8.04 1.69 14.54
N ILE A 210 -6.76 1.31 14.65
CA ILE A 210 -6.36 0.04 15.28
C ILE A 210 -5.54 0.22 16.57
N LEU A 211 -5.59 1.39 17.19
CA LEU A 211 -4.80 1.67 18.38
C LEU A 211 -5.17 0.71 19.53
N GLY A 212 -4.19 -0.09 19.96
CA GLY A 212 -4.37 -1.08 21.01
C GLY A 212 -4.99 -2.41 20.55
N VAL A 213 -5.23 -2.61 19.25
CA VAL A 213 -5.73 -3.88 18.71
C VAL A 213 -4.67 -4.96 18.72
N PHE A 214 -3.41 -4.59 18.45
CA PHE A 214 -2.30 -5.51 18.34
C PHE A 214 -1.15 -5.20 19.30
N ILE A 215 -0.38 -6.23 19.63
CA ILE A 215 0.93 -6.13 20.26
C ILE A 215 1.95 -6.93 19.45
N PRO A 216 3.25 -6.57 19.47
CA PRO A 216 4.27 -7.36 18.82
C PRO A 216 4.53 -8.65 19.62
N PRO A 217 4.69 -9.81 18.97
CA PRO A 217 5.10 -11.02 19.68
C PRO A 217 6.51 -10.84 20.24
N PRO A 218 6.74 -11.11 21.54
CA PRO A 218 7.99 -10.74 22.22
C PRO A 218 9.23 -11.36 21.57
N ASP A 219 9.11 -12.58 21.04
CA ASP A 219 10.21 -13.33 20.43
C ASP A 219 10.26 -13.21 18.90
N SER A 220 9.58 -12.21 18.32
CA SER A 220 9.64 -11.98 16.87
C SER A 220 10.80 -11.09 16.49
N ALA A 221 11.44 -11.38 15.36
CA ALA A 221 12.48 -10.52 14.80
C ALA A 221 11.98 -9.09 14.54
N TRP A 222 10.68 -8.93 14.27
CA TRP A 222 10.03 -7.62 14.18
C TRP A 222 10.00 -6.87 15.51
N ALA A 223 9.65 -7.55 16.61
CA ALA A 223 9.66 -6.92 17.94
C ALA A 223 11.07 -6.47 18.35
N GLU A 224 12.08 -7.30 18.04
CA GLU A 224 13.49 -6.95 18.24
C GLU A 224 13.87 -5.72 17.42
N GLU A 225 13.49 -5.66 16.15
CA GLU A 225 13.77 -4.51 15.28
C GLU A 225 13.14 -3.22 15.78
N ILE A 226 11.84 -3.24 16.09
CA ILE A 226 11.10 -2.11 16.67
C ILE A 226 11.79 -1.61 17.94
N SER A 227 12.16 -2.52 18.84
CA SER A 227 12.84 -2.18 20.08
C SER A 227 14.23 -1.60 19.83
N ARG A 228 15.00 -2.19 18.92
CA ARG A 228 16.37 -1.76 18.59
C ARG A 228 16.39 -0.39 17.92
N LEU A 229 15.41 -0.12 17.06
CA LEU A 229 15.29 1.14 16.31
C LEU A 229 14.49 2.21 17.05
N ASN A 230 13.96 1.89 18.24
CA ASN A 230 13.09 2.75 19.03
C ASN A 230 11.95 3.36 18.18
N GLN A 231 11.31 2.51 17.38
CA GLN A 231 10.17 2.89 16.55
C GLN A 231 8.87 2.54 17.26
N PRO A 232 7.77 3.25 17.00
CA PRO A 232 6.47 2.85 17.50
C PRO A 232 5.97 1.58 16.79
N PHE A 233 5.13 0.82 17.50
CA PHE A 233 4.42 -0.34 16.95
C PHE A 233 2.92 -0.08 16.99
N LEU A 234 2.22 -0.49 15.93
CA LEU A 234 0.77 -0.47 15.86
C LEU A 234 0.17 -1.79 15.37
N ALA A 235 0.68 -2.35 14.27
CA ALA A 235 0.16 -3.58 13.66
C ALA A 235 1.22 -4.55 13.13
N GLY A 236 2.47 -4.13 12.94
CA GLY A 236 3.47 -4.84 12.15
C GLY A 236 3.54 -4.35 10.70
N PRO A 237 4.43 -4.95 9.88
CA PRO A 237 4.61 -4.55 8.48
C PRO A 237 3.30 -4.60 7.69
N SER A 238 3.05 -3.59 6.85
CA SER A 238 1.75 -3.40 6.20
C SER A 238 1.57 -4.22 4.93
N GLY A 239 0.68 -5.22 4.97
CA GLY A 239 0.27 -6.00 3.80
C GLY A 239 -0.42 -5.14 2.73
N SER A 240 -1.31 -4.22 3.14
CA SER A 240 -1.98 -3.28 2.23
C SER A 240 -0.99 -2.36 1.51
N THR A 241 0.11 -1.98 2.17
CA THR A 241 1.21 -1.26 1.52
C THR A 241 1.90 -2.14 0.46
N ALA A 242 2.16 -3.40 0.78
CA ALA A 242 2.75 -4.36 -0.14
C ALA A 242 1.88 -4.56 -1.40
N ASP A 243 0.58 -4.74 -1.24
CA ASP A 243 -0.36 -4.91 -2.36
C ASP A 243 -0.48 -3.65 -3.20
N SER A 244 -0.50 -2.47 -2.58
CA SER A 244 -0.52 -1.18 -3.29
C SER A 244 0.75 -0.96 -4.10
N LEU A 245 1.92 -1.27 -3.51
CA LEU A 245 3.20 -1.17 -4.20
C LEU A 245 3.34 -2.21 -5.32
N LEU A 246 2.85 -3.43 -5.12
CA LEU A 246 2.82 -4.44 -6.17
C LEU A 246 2.10 -3.91 -7.41
N GLN A 247 0.96 -3.23 -7.26
CA GLN A 247 0.27 -2.60 -8.38
C GLN A 247 1.06 -1.44 -8.99
N ALA A 248 1.63 -0.57 -8.15
CA ALA A 248 2.50 0.50 -8.62
C ALA A 248 3.67 -0.01 -9.48
N LEU A 249 4.22 -1.17 -9.13
CA LEU A 249 5.29 -1.82 -9.90
C LEU A 249 4.78 -2.51 -11.18
N LEU A 250 3.60 -3.14 -11.14
CA LEU A 250 3.05 -3.88 -12.29
C LEU A 250 2.46 -2.99 -13.37
N ILE A 251 1.67 -1.99 -12.97
CA ILE A 251 0.85 -1.18 -13.89
C ILE A 251 1.12 0.32 -13.78
N GLY A 252 1.85 0.78 -12.77
CA GLY A 252 2.09 2.22 -12.58
C GLY A 252 3.06 2.85 -13.57
N ASN A 253 4.08 2.13 -14.04
CA ASN A 253 5.20 2.67 -14.84
C ASN A 253 5.74 3.98 -14.24
N PHE A 254 6.00 3.95 -12.94
CA PHE A 254 6.40 5.10 -12.14
C PHE A 254 7.90 5.30 -12.17
N ASN A 255 8.37 6.51 -12.45
CA ASN A 255 9.75 6.89 -12.17
C ASN A 255 10.02 6.93 -10.64
N LYS A 256 11.25 7.25 -10.23
CA LYS A 256 11.63 7.25 -8.81
C LYS A 256 10.82 8.24 -7.96
N GLU A 257 10.54 9.42 -8.49
CA GLU A 257 9.76 10.44 -7.79
C GLU A 257 8.27 10.09 -7.77
N GLU A 258 7.72 9.53 -8.85
CA GLU A 258 6.34 9.03 -8.85
C GLU A 258 6.14 7.90 -7.83
N LEU A 259 7.15 7.05 -7.59
CA LEU A 259 7.11 6.08 -6.50
C LEU A 259 7.08 6.76 -5.12
N LYS A 260 7.84 7.84 -4.92
CA LYS A 260 7.80 8.67 -3.69
C LYS A 260 6.44 9.33 -3.48
N GLN A 261 5.85 9.88 -4.54
CA GLN A 261 4.50 10.43 -4.52
C GLN A 261 3.47 9.37 -4.13
N TYR A 262 3.55 8.19 -4.73
CA TYR A 262 2.60 7.13 -4.43
C TYR A 262 2.76 6.58 -3.00
N ILE A 263 3.98 6.40 -2.50
CA ILE A 263 4.18 5.97 -1.11
C ILE A 263 3.81 7.06 -0.09
N THR A 264 3.98 8.34 -0.45
CA THR A 264 3.48 9.47 0.35
C THR A 264 1.95 9.42 0.44
N ALA A 265 1.26 9.11 -0.67
CA ALA A 265 -0.18 8.91 -0.66
C ALA A 265 -0.61 7.72 0.20
N ILE A 266 0.11 6.59 0.14
CA ILE A 266 -0.11 5.43 1.00
C ILE A 266 0.06 5.81 2.48
N LEU A 267 1.07 6.61 2.83
CA LEU A 267 1.24 7.11 4.20
C LEU A 267 0.05 7.99 4.61
N GLY A 268 -0.40 8.90 3.75
CA GLY A 268 -1.60 9.70 4.01
C GLY A 268 -2.86 8.85 4.25
N PHE A 269 -3.02 7.78 3.48
CA PHE A 269 -4.18 6.89 3.58
C PHE A 269 -4.08 5.95 4.79
N ILE A 270 -3.07 5.07 4.84
CA ILE A 270 -2.93 4.04 5.86
C ILE A 270 -2.48 4.63 7.20
N GLY A 271 -1.54 5.58 7.16
CA GLY A 271 -1.12 6.32 8.34
C GLY A 271 -2.22 7.25 8.83
N GLY A 272 -2.88 7.98 7.93
CA GLY A 272 -3.97 8.90 8.29
C GLY A 272 -5.21 8.19 8.85
N GLY A 273 -5.52 6.96 8.43
CA GLY A 273 -6.57 6.13 9.04
C GLY A 273 -6.17 5.50 10.39
N GLY A 274 -4.93 5.72 10.84
CA GLY A 274 -4.41 5.13 12.06
C GLY A 274 -4.30 3.61 11.99
N PHE A 275 -3.93 3.08 10.82
CA PHE A 275 -3.76 1.65 10.56
C PHE A 275 -2.32 1.17 10.68
N HIS A 276 -1.35 2.03 10.37
CA HIS A 276 0.07 1.71 10.51
C HIS A 276 0.86 2.97 10.81
N THR A 277 2.01 2.80 11.45
CA THR A 277 3.04 3.85 11.59
C THR A 277 3.85 4.01 10.30
N ALA A 278 4.57 5.11 10.15
CA ALA A 278 5.42 5.31 8.97
C ALA A 278 6.49 4.22 8.86
N HIS A 279 7.05 3.73 9.98
CA HIS A 279 8.03 2.65 9.95
C HIS A 279 7.46 1.32 9.45
N GLU A 280 6.23 0.98 9.84
CA GLU A 280 5.53 -0.23 9.37
C GLU A 280 5.19 -0.18 7.88
N ILE A 281 4.96 1.01 7.33
CA ILE A 281 4.71 1.22 5.90
C ILE A 281 6.05 1.21 5.14
N MET A 282 7.05 1.97 5.60
CA MET A 282 8.30 2.15 4.87
C MET A 282 9.25 0.95 4.93
N SER A 283 9.16 0.11 5.98
CA SER A 283 9.87 -1.17 6.03
C SER A 283 9.50 -2.08 4.86
N VAL A 284 8.24 -2.02 4.40
CA VAL A 284 7.76 -2.70 3.19
C VAL A 284 8.19 -1.94 1.93
N ALA A 285 8.04 -0.61 1.92
CA ALA A 285 8.39 0.24 0.78
C ALA A 285 9.84 0.13 0.33
N LYS A 286 10.75 -0.09 1.29
CA LYS A 286 12.18 -0.30 1.02
C LYS A 286 12.44 -1.44 0.03
N ILE A 287 11.61 -2.47 0.07
CA ILE A 287 11.74 -3.64 -0.81
C ILE A 287 11.40 -3.29 -2.26
N ALA A 288 10.50 -2.32 -2.46
CA ALA A 288 10.16 -1.78 -3.78
C ALA A 288 11.19 -0.76 -4.31
N GLY A 289 12.33 -0.60 -3.64
CA GLY A 289 13.41 0.30 -4.05
C GLY A 289 13.26 1.74 -3.58
N ILE A 290 12.35 2.01 -2.62
CA ILE A 290 12.23 3.33 -2.00
C ILE A 290 13.29 3.46 -0.91
N GLU A 291 14.04 4.55 -0.92
CA GLU A 291 15.04 4.78 0.11
C GLU A 291 14.36 5.01 1.47
N TYR A 292 14.71 4.20 2.46
CA TYR A 292 14.16 4.32 3.79
C TYR A 292 15.23 4.14 4.86
N GLN A 293 15.25 5.12 5.77
CA GLN A 293 16.05 5.07 6.97
C GLN A 293 15.14 5.24 8.20
N PRO A 294 15.16 4.29 9.16
CA PRO A 294 14.33 4.39 10.36
C PRO A 294 14.50 5.71 11.10
N GLY A 295 13.38 6.36 11.43
CA GLY A 295 13.32 7.65 12.11
C GLY A 295 13.50 8.90 11.22
N PHE A 296 13.70 8.75 9.91
CA PHE A 296 13.90 9.90 9.00
C PHE A 296 12.92 9.90 7.83
N TYR A 297 12.27 11.05 7.61
CA TYR A 297 11.11 11.17 6.71
C TYR A 297 11.43 11.79 5.35
N ASN A 298 12.52 12.57 5.25
CA ASN A 298 12.92 13.26 4.03
C ASN A 298 13.27 12.33 2.85
N HIS A 299 13.61 11.06 3.09
CA HIS A 299 14.10 10.14 2.05
C HIS A 299 13.01 9.56 1.17
N PHE A 300 11.81 9.35 1.71
CA PHE A 300 10.71 8.69 0.99
C PHE A 300 9.56 9.62 0.61
N LEU A 301 9.50 10.80 1.21
CA LEU A 301 8.48 11.81 0.88
C LEU A 301 8.75 12.41 -0.50
N ALA A 302 7.65 12.75 -1.19
CA ALA A 302 7.69 13.44 -2.48
C ALA A 302 8.34 14.82 -2.36
N GLU A 303 9.10 15.21 -3.37
CA GLU A 303 9.84 16.49 -3.38
C GLU A 303 8.89 17.68 -3.39
N ASP A 304 7.86 17.66 -4.24
CA ASP A 304 6.85 18.74 -4.31
C ASP A 304 6.09 18.89 -2.99
N PHE A 305 5.82 17.78 -2.30
CA PHE A 305 5.19 17.80 -0.98
C PHE A 305 6.14 18.38 0.09
N LEU A 306 7.42 17.99 0.07
CA LEU A 306 8.43 18.52 0.97
C LEU A 306 8.59 20.05 0.82
N ASN A 307 8.40 20.58 -0.39
CA ASN A 307 8.55 22.01 -0.67
C ASN A 307 7.37 22.88 -0.18
N LEU A 308 6.29 22.30 0.33
CA LEU A 308 5.17 23.05 0.89
C LEU A 308 5.59 23.83 2.16
N GLU A 309 5.17 25.09 2.27
CA GLU A 309 5.46 25.94 3.44
C GLU A 309 5.05 25.28 4.76
N ALA A 310 3.85 24.71 4.82
CA ALA A 310 3.36 24.02 6.01
C ALA A 310 4.19 22.78 6.37
N VAL A 311 4.77 22.09 5.37
CA VAL A 311 5.69 20.96 5.61
C VAL A 311 7.04 21.47 6.08
N GLN A 312 7.54 22.57 5.53
CA GLN A 312 8.76 23.22 6.01
C GLN A 312 8.62 23.70 7.47
N ASP A 313 7.45 24.19 7.87
CA ASP A 313 7.19 24.54 9.26
C ASP A 313 7.14 23.31 10.18
N LEU A 314 6.55 22.21 9.71
CA LEU A 314 6.59 20.93 10.43
C LEU A 314 8.02 20.42 10.58
N ILE A 315 8.86 20.57 9.55
CA ILE A 315 10.28 20.23 9.60
C ILE A 315 11.01 21.08 10.64
N LYS A 316 10.71 22.39 10.75
CA LYS A 316 11.27 23.26 11.79
C LYS A 316 10.80 22.87 13.20
N GLU A 317 9.57 22.37 13.34
CA GLU A 317 9.03 21.89 14.62
C GLU A 317 9.69 20.55 15.05
N TYR A 318 10.02 19.69 14.08
CA TYR A 318 10.53 18.34 14.30
C TYR A 318 11.87 18.06 13.60
N PRO A 319 12.91 18.91 13.75
CA PRO A 319 14.11 18.84 12.93
C PRO A 319 14.84 17.50 13.07
N GLN A 320 14.80 16.86 14.25
CA GLN A 320 15.44 15.57 14.51
C GLN A 320 14.95 14.41 13.63
N PHE A 321 13.76 14.52 13.04
CA PHE A 321 13.17 13.48 12.18
C PHE A 321 13.34 13.76 10.68
N PHE A 322 13.97 14.88 10.32
CA PHE A 322 14.28 15.26 8.93
C PHE A 322 15.77 15.57 8.72
N SER A 323 16.49 15.84 9.80
CA SER A 323 17.92 16.16 9.79
C SER A 323 18.75 14.89 9.83
N ARG A 324 18.79 14.18 8.71
CA ARG A 324 19.99 13.42 8.35
C ARG A 324 20.31 13.75 6.92
N THR A 325 21.33 14.58 6.74
CA THR A 325 22.08 14.53 5.50
C THR A 325 22.57 13.09 5.43
N LEU A 326 22.17 12.35 4.40
CA LEU A 326 22.97 11.21 3.97
C LEU A 326 24.28 11.83 3.50
N SER A 327 25.16 12.10 4.45
CA SER A 327 26.57 12.15 4.12
C SER A 327 26.80 10.77 3.46
N ARG A 328 27.42 10.73 2.29
CA ARG A 328 27.89 9.44 1.74
C ARG A 328 28.74 8.66 2.74
N SER A 329 29.16 9.30 3.84
CA SER A 329 29.82 8.74 5.02
C SER A 329 28.89 8.21 6.14
N ASP A 330 27.57 8.38 6.08
CA ASP A 330 26.62 7.97 7.13
C ASP A 330 25.97 6.60 6.89
N SER A 331 26.30 5.96 5.76
CA SER A 331 26.32 4.50 5.61
C SER A 331 27.32 3.84 6.58
N SER A 332 28.11 4.62 7.33
CA SER A 332 29.03 4.13 8.34
C SER A 332 28.35 3.84 9.69
N VAL A 333 27.64 2.72 9.77
CA VAL A 333 27.65 1.87 10.99
C VAL A 333 29.03 1.17 11.13
N CYS A 334 30.10 1.80 10.63
CA CYS A 334 31.37 1.19 10.27
C CYS A 334 32.59 2.03 10.68
N SER A 335 32.40 3.21 11.24
CA SER A 335 33.48 4.20 11.37
C SER A 335 34.24 4.20 12.71
N LYS A 336 34.06 3.21 13.59
CA LYS A 336 34.80 3.19 14.87
C LYS A 336 36.06 2.30 14.96
N TYR A 337 36.45 1.58 13.91
CA TYR A 337 37.68 0.78 13.93
C TYR A 337 38.47 0.87 12.61
N GLY A 338 39.58 1.62 12.66
CA GLY A 338 40.34 2.13 11.50
C GLY A 338 41.07 1.11 10.62
N PHE A 339 40.98 -0.20 10.89
CA PHE A 339 41.63 -1.23 10.07
C PHE A 339 40.64 -2.09 9.26
N PHE A 340 39.36 -2.10 9.63
CA PHE A 340 38.31 -2.88 8.94
C PHE A 340 37.48 -2.04 7.94
N SER A 341 37.72 -0.73 7.83
CA SER A 341 36.90 0.17 7.02
C SER A 341 36.91 -0.17 5.53
N LEU A 342 38.06 -0.53 4.96
CA LEU A 342 38.18 -0.80 3.52
C LEU A 342 37.48 -2.09 3.09
N ALA A 343 37.56 -3.15 3.91
CA ALA A 343 36.88 -4.41 3.66
C ALA A 343 35.36 -4.27 3.86
N LYS A 344 34.94 -3.51 4.89
CA LYS A 344 33.54 -3.28 5.21
C LYS A 344 32.86 -2.34 4.22
N GLU A 345 33.56 -1.31 3.74
CA GLU A 345 33.12 -0.44 2.64
C GLU A 345 32.97 -1.24 1.34
N LYS A 346 33.92 -2.13 1.04
CA LYS A 346 33.77 -3.08 -0.08
C LYS A 346 32.58 -4.01 0.10
N VAL A 347 32.27 -4.49 1.31
CA VAL A 347 31.08 -5.34 1.58
C VAL A 347 29.78 -4.55 1.47
N CYS A 348 29.72 -3.30 1.93
CA CYS A 348 28.53 -2.43 1.76
C CYS A 348 28.32 -2.05 0.29
N GLN A 349 29.38 -1.68 -0.43
CA GLN A 349 29.32 -1.50 -1.88
C GLN A 349 29.00 -2.80 -2.61
N LEU A 350 29.43 -3.96 -2.09
CA LEU A 350 29.01 -5.26 -2.59
C LEU A 350 27.54 -5.51 -2.32
N GLY A 351 27.01 -5.08 -1.16
CA GLY A 351 25.62 -5.21 -0.73
C GLY A 351 24.68 -4.34 -1.56
N GLU A 352 25.04 -3.09 -1.81
CA GLU A 352 24.34 -2.19 -2.74
C GLU A 352 24.45 -2.70 -4.17
N LYS A 353 25.64 -3.15 -4.61
CA LYS A 353 25.81 -3.84 -5.89
C LYS A 353 25.12 -5.20 -5.95
N LEU A 354 24.82 -5.85 -4.82
CA LEU A 354 24.10 -7.12 -4.70
C LEU A 354 22.60 -6.88 -4.62
N LEU A 355 22.15 -5.70 -4.20
CA LEU A 355 20.76 -5.26 -4.21
C LEU A 355 20.41 -4.67 -5.60
N GLU A 356 21.29 -3.85 -6.17
CA GLU A 356 21.24 -3.48 -7.58
C GLU A 356 21.40 -4.71 -8.45
N LYS A 357 22.36 -5.60 -8.18
CA LYS A 357 22.36 -6.92 -8.83
C LYS A 357 21.12 -7.68 -8.47
N SER A 358 20.55 -7.76 -7.28
CA SER A 358 19.35 -8.59 -7.06
C SER A 358 18.11 -7.98 -7.69
N LEU A 359 18.10 -6.68 -7.99
CA LEU A 359 17.05 -5.98 -8.74
C LEU A 359 17.28 -6.06 -10.26
N ASP A 360 18.53 -6.02 -10.71
CA ASP A 360 18.95 -6.26 -12.09
C ASP A 360 18.95 -7.74 -12.43
N VAL A 361 19.14 -8.61 -11.44
CA VAL A 361 19.03 -10.06 -11.41
C VAL A 361 17.61 -10.43 -11.02
N ALA A 362 16.74 -9.56 -10.49
CA ALA A 362 15.29 -9.80 -10.54
C ALA A 362 14.73 -9.39 -11.92
N ALA A 363 15.34 -8.40 -12.57
CA ALA A 363 15.11 -8.09 -13.97
C ALA A 363 15.73 -9.17 -14.91
N ASP A 364 16.90 -9.72 -14.59
CA ASP A 364 17.65 -10.72 -15.39
C ASP A 364 17.40 -12.18 -14.96
N LEU A 365 16.99 -12.52 -13.72
CA LEU A 365 16.48 -13.86 -13.33
C LEU A 365 15.14 -14.17 -13.99
N THR A 366 14.54 -13.18 -14.64
CA THR A 366 13.41 -13.43 -15.53
C THR A 366 13.82 -13.74 -16.98
N ALA A 367 15.13 -13.81 -17.25
CA ALA A 367 15.69 -14.49 -18.41
C ALA A 367 15.76 -16.01 -18.21
N ASP A 368 15.56 -16.51 -16.98
CA ASP A 368 15.70 -17.94 -16.65
C ASP A 368 14.54 -18.44 -15.77
N CYS A 369 13.31 -18.11 -16.19
CA CYS A 369 12.06 -18.58 -15.56
C CYS A 369 11.87 -20.12 -15.61
N ASP A 370 12.77 -20.86 -16.25
CA ASP A 370 12.67 -22.32 -16.44
C ASP A 370 13.75 -23.15 -15.70
N SER A 371 14.82 -22.56 -15.14
CA SER A 371 15.99 -23.36 -14.72
C SER A 371 16.12 -23.70 -13.23
N TYR A 372 15.20 -23.28 -12.37
CA TYR A 372 15.26 -23.57 -10.92
C TYR A 372 14.05 -24.34 -10.39
N PHE A 373 13.90 -25.60 -10.81
CA PHE A 373 13.16 -26.59 -10.01
C PHE A 373 13.78 -28.00 -10.13
N PRO A 374 14.14 -28.66 -9.02
CA PRO A 374 14.12 -30.11 -8.97
C PRO A 374 12.67 -30.57 -9.19
N LYS A 375 12.46 -31.46 -10.16
CA LYS A 375 11.22 -32.23 -10.32
C LYS A 375 11.00 -33.08 -9.08
N GLN A 376 10.27 -32.57 -8.09
CA GLN A 376 9.47 -33.33 -7.11
C GLN A 376 8.96 -32.40 -6.02
N TYR A 377 7.76 -31.85 -6.19
CA TYR A 377 6.75 -31.71 -5.13
C TYR A 377 5.38 -31.57 -5.82
N PRO A 378 4.61 -32.67 -5.97
CA PRO A 378 3.25 -32.57 -6.46
C PRO A 378 2.34 -32.10 -5.31
N ASN A 379 1.46 -31.15 -5.62
CA ASN A 379 0.19 -30.90 -4.90
C ASN A 379 0.26 -30.36 -3.46
N TYR A 380 0.79 -29.15 -3.28
CA TYR A 380 0.27 -28.22 -2.27
C TYR A 380 0.10 -26.85 -2.95
N TRP A 381 -0.78 -26.00 -2.41
CA TRP A 381 -1.14 -24.66 -2.91
C TRP A 381 -2.33 -24.61 -3.88
N SER A 382 -3.46 -25.15 -3.45
CA SER A 382 -4.67 -24.33 -3.43
C SER A 382 -4.39 -23.12 -2.54
N ALA A 383 -4.68 -21.92 -3.04
CA ALA A 383 -4.69 -20.69 -2.25
C ALA A 383 -5.32 -20.97 -0.87
N ALA A 384 -4.65 -20.56 0.20
CA ALA A 384 -5.39 -20.13 1.37
C ALA A 384 -5.88 -18.72 0.99
N PRO A 385 -7.15 -18.54 0.62
CA PRO A 385 -7.68 -17.21 0.42
C PRO A 385 -7.81 -16.58 1.82
N ASN A 386 -7.51 -15.30 1.93
CA ASN A 386 -7.99 -14.46 3.02
C ASN A 386 -7.49 -14.80 4.44
N GLN A 387 -6.35 -14.24 4.83
CA GLN A 387 -6.39 -13.51 6.10
C GLN A 387 -6.59 -12.05 5.75
N PRO A 388 -7.83 -11.53 5.80
CA PRO A 388 -8.02 -10.10 5.71
C PRO A 388 -7.17 -9.45 6.79
N VAL A 389 -6.52 -8.33 6.47
CA VAL A 389 -6.05 -7.39 7.49
C VAL A 389 -7.26 -7.09 8.36
N ALA A 390 -7.29 -7.65 9.58
CA ALA A 390 -8.44 -7.79 10.46
C ALA A 390 -9.68 -7.00 10.02
N LEU A 391 -10.54 -7.63 9.19
CA LEU A 391 -11.93 -7.23 9.10
C LEU A 391 -12.45 -7.29 10.53
N ILE A 392 -12.79 -6.13 11.10
CA ILE A 392 -13.66 -6.06 12.25
C ILE A 392 -15.02 -6.46 11.70
N PRO A 393 -15.59 -7.64 12.05
CA PRO A 393 -16.97 -7.89 11.70
C PRO A 393 -17.80 -6.91 12.53
N ASN A 394 -18.43 -5.95 11.85
CA ASN A 394 -19.45 -5.13 12.47
C ASN A 394 -20.69 -5.99 12.67
N THR A 395 -21.23 -6.02 13.89
CA THR A 395 -22.43 -6.77 14.27
C THR A 395 -23.72 -6.03 13.95
N THR A 396 -23.68 -5.06 13.04
CA THR A 396 -24.91 -4.49 12.47
C THR A 396 -25.55 -5.55 11.58
N THR A 397 -26.81 -5.87 11.87
CA THR A 397 -27.65 -6.82 11.13
C THR A 397 -27.62 -6.51 9.63
N ASN A 398 -26.79 -7.24 8.87
CA ASN A 398 -26.71 -7.13 7.42
C ASN A 398 -28.03 -7.59 6.79
N ALA A 399 -28.60 -6.77 5.90
CA ALA A 399 -29.48 -7.27 4.88
C ALA A 399 -28.66 -8.23 4.00
N SER A 400 -28.93 -9.52 4.08
CA SER A 400 -28.29 -10.50 3.21
C SER A 400 -28.79 -10.26 1.79
N CYS A 401 -27.93 -9.75 0.90
CA CYS A 401 -28.14 -9.77 -0.54
C CYS A 401 -28.03 -11.21 -1.06
N THR A 402 -28.95 -12.08 -0.65
CA THR A 402 -29.25 -13.33 -1.34
C THR A 402 -30.19 -13.00 -2.48
N LEU A 403 -29.69 -13.13 -3.72
CA LEU A 403 -30.46 -13.02 -4.95
C LEU A 403 -31.78 -13.78 -4.82
N ALA A 404 -32.89 -13.05 -4.67
CA ALA A 404 -34.20 -13.62 -4.97
C ALA A 404 -34.28 -13.76 -6.49
N LEU A 405 -33.99 -14.95 -6.99
CA LEU A 405 -34.36 -15.34 -8.36
C LEU A 405 -35.86 -15.05 -8.54
N PRO A 406 -36.29 -14.44 -9.66
CA PRO A 406 -37.70 -14.29 -9.93
C PRO A 406 -38.28 -15.69 -10.12
N GLY A 407 -39.08 -16.14 -9.15
CA GLY A 407 -39.85 -17.36 -9.26
C GLY A 407 -40.82 -17.22 -10.43
N ALA A 408 -40.50 -17.90 -11.54
CA ALA A 408 -41.44 -18.12 -12.62
C ALA A 408 -42.60 -19.00 -12.13
N SER A 409 -43.81 -18.60 -12.53
CA SER A 409 -45.04 -19.40 -12.61
C SER A 409 -45.80 -19.68 -11.31
N ALA A 410 -46.90 -18.94 -11.15
CA ALA A 410 -48.21 -19.55 -10.96
C ALA A 410 -49.28 -18.71 -11.67
N LEU A 411 -49.62 -19.12 -12.89
CA LEU A 411 -50.96 -18.96 -13.45
C LEU A 411 -51.98 -19.39 -12.40
N LEU A 412 -52.99 -18.58 -12.12
CA LEU A 412 -54.35 -19.08 -11.87
C LEU A 412 -55.37 -18.02 -12.27
N ALA A 413 -56.34 -18.50 -13.03
CA ALA A 413 -57.36 -17.76 -13.74
C ALA A 413 -58.37 -17.09 -12.80
N LEU A 414 -58.88 -15.94 -13.27
CA LEU A 414 -60.15 -15.37 -12.85
C LEU A 414 -61.32 -16.27 -13.27
N PRO A 415 -62.46 -16.13 -12.59
CA PRO A 415 -63.62 -15.52 -13.24
C PRO A 415 -63.80 -14.05 -12.89
#